data_AF-A0A8S3KGB0-F1
#
_entry.id   AF-A0A8S3KGB0-F1
#
_cell.length_a   1.000
_cell.length_b   1.000
_cell.length_c   1.000
_cell.angle_alpha   90.00
_cell.angle_beta   90.00
_cell.angle_gamma   90.00
#
_symmetry.space_group_name_H-M   'P 1'
#
loop_
_entity.id
_entity.type
_entity.pdbx_description
1 polymer ?
#
loop_
_entity_poly.entity_id
_entity_poly.type
_entity_poly.pdbx_seq_one_letter_code
_entity_poly.pdbx_strand_id
1 'polypeptide(L)' 'MRWFKDSKSGNVIIGGRGIGSEPNQLSYPEDLQFDRQGN' A
#
# COMPACT_ATOMS: atom_id res chain seq x y z
N MET A 1 3.91 -1.16 0.33
CA MET A 1 4.68 -1.11 -0.93
C MET A 1 4.62 -2.48 -1.57
N ARG A 2 4.45 -2.58 -2.89
CA ARG A 2 4.42 -3.86 -3.60
C ARG A 2 5.66 -4.02 -4.46
N TRP A 3 6.29 -5.18 -4.33
CA TRP A 3 7.43 -5.62 -5.13
C TRP A 3 7.01 -6.88 -5.88
N PHE A 4 7.21 -6.88 -7.20
CA PHE A 4 7.09 -8.11 -7.97
C PHE A 4 8.39 -8.90 -7.88
N LYS A 5 8.31 -10.22 -8.03
CA LYS A 5 9.49 -11.08 -8.11
C LYS A 5 10.40 -10.55 -9.23
N ASP A 6 11.69 -10.41 -8.91
CA ASP A 6 12.74 -9.88 -9.80
C ASP A 6 12.65 -8.38 -10.15
N SER A 7 11.76 -7.62 -9.49
CA SER A 7 11.67 -6.17 -9.72
C SER A 7 12.83 -5.41 -9.07
N LYS A 8 13.36 -4.42 -9.79
CA LYS A 8 14.45 -3.55 -9.31
C LYS A 8 13.94 -2.35 -8.49
N SER A 9 12.63 -2.10 -8.49
CA SER A 9 11.99 -1.03 -7.73
C SER A 9 10.59 -1.45 -7.29
N GLY A 10 10.15 -0.91 -6.16
CA GLY A 10 8.82 -1.13 -5.61
C GLY A 10 7.86 -0.03 -6.02
N ASN A 11 6.57 -0.34 -6.03
CA ASN A 11 5.51 0.67 -6.19
C ASN A 11 4.78 0.90 -4.86
N VAL A 12 4.59 2.18 -4.49
CA VAL A 12 3.78 2.55 -3.33
C VAL A 12 2.32 2.57 -3.76
N ILE A 13 1.56 1.56 -3.33
CA ILE A 13 0.14 1.42 -3.69
C ILE A 13 -0.75 2.29 -2.78
N ILE A 14 -0.40 2.37 -1.50
CA ILE A 14 -1.16 3.08 -0.48
C ILE A 14 -0.14 3.82 0.42
N GLY A 15 -0.36 5.12 0.66
CA GLY A 15 0.54 6.01 1.39
C GLY A 15 1.40 6.91 0.49
N GLY A 16 2.22 7.77 1.10
CA GLY A 16 3.15 8.69 0.39
C GLY A 16 2.54 10.02 -0.08
N ARG A 17 1.24 10.25 0.16
CA ARG A 17 0.52 11.50 -0.17
C ARG A 17 -0.05 12.23 1.06
N GLY A 18 0.50 11.93 2.24
CA GLY A 18 -0.01 12.47 3.51
C GLY A 18 -1.36 11.88 3.92
N ILE A 19 -1.90 12.41 5.02
CA ILE A 19 -3.20 12.04 5.58
C ILE A 19 -4.32 12.61 4.70
N GLY A 20 -5.33 11.80 4.38
CA GLY A 20 -6.53 12.25 3.67
C GLY A 20 -7.50 11.12 3.34
N SER A 21 -8.56 11.45 2.60
CA SER A 21 -9.71 10.58 2.30
C SER A 21 -9.65 9.90 0.93
N GLU A 22 -8.58 10.12 0.16
CA GLU A 22 -8.43 9.48 -1.15
C GLU A 22 -8.10 7.99 -0.99
N PRO A 23 -8.45 7.14 -1.97
CA PRO A 23 -8.23 5.69 -1.90
C PRO A 23 -6.78 5.25 -1.67
N ASN A 24 -5.81 6.12 -1.91
CA ASN A 24 -4.38 5.86 -1.71
C ASN A 24 -3.77 6.61 -0.51
N GLN A 25 -4.58 7.21 0.35
CA GLN A 25 -4.15 7.90 1.56
C GLN A 25 -4.51 7.10 2.81
N LEU A 26 -3.69 7.26 3.85
CA LEU A 26 -3.90 6.63 5.15
C LEU A 26 -3.81 7.72 6.22
N SER A 27 -4.76 7.70 7.17
CA SER A 27 -4.75 8.65 8.29
C SER A 27 -3.98 8.10 9.48
N TYR A 28 -4.48 7.02 10.09
CA TYR A 28 -3.88 6.34 11.24
C TYR A 28 -4.16 4.83 11.13
N PRO A 29 -3.54 4.14 10.16
CA PRO A 29 -3.72 2.70 10.04
C PRO A 29 -3.00 2.01 11.20
N GLU A 30 -3.70 1.13 11.91
CA GLU A 30 -3.11 0.32 12.99
C GLU A 30 -2.63 -1.04 12.48
N ASP A 31 -3.24 -1.54 11.40
CA ASP A 31 -2.90 -2.83 10.79
C ASP A 31 -3.19 -2.84 9.27
N LEU A 32 -2.59 -3.81 8.58
CA LEU A 32 -2.77 -4.07 7.15
C LEU A 32 -2.78 -5.59 6.90
N GLN A 33 -3.90 -6.08 6.38
CA GLN A 33 -4.06 -7.48 6.01
C GLN A 33 -4.42 -7.62 4.53
N PHE A 34 -3.83 -8.61 3.87
CA PHE A 34 -4.18 -9.04 2.52
C PHE A 34 -5.18 -10.19 2.59
N ASP A 35 -6.10 -10.25 1.64
CA ASP A 35 -6.98 -11.42 1.51
C ASP A 35 -6.18 -12.66 1.04
N ARG A 36 -6.84 -13.83 0.99
CA ARG A 36 -6.20 -15.08 0.50
C ARG A 36 -5.80 -15.02 -0.97
N GLN A 37 -6.28 -14.03 -1.72
CA GLN A 37 -5.94 -13.78 -3.12
C GLN A 37 -4.72 -12.83 -3.24
N GLY A 38 -4.24 -12.29 -2.13
CA GLY A 38 -3.10 -11.38 -2.09
C GLY A 38 -3.42 -9.99 -2.61
N ASN A 39 -4.69 -9.57 -2.54
CA ASN A 39 -5.13 -8.21 -2.87
C ASN A 39 -4.90 -7.24 -1.72
#